data_AF-A0A1E7GLT6-F1
#
_entry.id   AF-A0A1E7GLT6-F1
#
_cell.length_a   1.000
_cell.length_b   1.000
_cell.length_c   1.000
_cell.angle_alpha   90.00
_cell.angle_beta   90.00
_cell.angle_gamma   90.00
#
_symmetry.space_group_name_H-M   'P 1'
#
loop_
_entity.id
_entity.type
_entity.pdbx_description
1 polymer ?
#
loop_
_entity_poly.entity_id
_entity_poly.type
_entity_poly.pdbx_seq_one_letter_code
_entity_poly.pdbx_strand_id
1 'polypeptide(L)'
;MTCCHLEQSSDTTGFCLGKISDASMGGVRVQVNSDINLTVGNKLVLLVTAKEDNHTTSHEFPGEIKGEVVWQNPHQRSFGLKFLL
;
A
#
# COMPACT_ATOMS: atom_id res chain seq x y z
N MET A 1 -1.87 10.42 11.30
CA MET A 1 -1.99 10.37 9.81
C MET A 1 -0.95 9.36 9.31
N THR A 2 -1.37 8.14 8.98
CA THR A 2 -0.48 6.99 8.71
C THR A 2 0.00 6.96 7.26
N CYS A 3 1.29 6.78 7.04
CA CYS A 3 1.93 6.68 5.72
C CYS A 3 2.34 5.22 5.48
N CYS A 4 2.12 4.68 4.29
CA CYS A 4 2.48 3.31 3.95
C CYS A 4 3.40 3.29 2.73
N HIS A 5 4.41 2.46 2.78
CA HIS A 5 5.31 2.15 1.68
C HIS A 5 4.70 0.99 0.86
N LEU A 6 4.87 1.00 -0.45
CA LEU A 6 4.44 -0.07 -1.35
C LEU A 6 5.65 -0.56 -2.13
N GLU A 7 5.89 -1.86 -2.11
CA GLU A 7 6.89 -2.55 -2.93
C GLU A 7 6.19 -3.45 -3.96
N GLN A 8 6.36 -3.13 -5.24
CA GLN A 8 5.83 -3.90 -6.36
C GLN A 8 6.93 -4.84 -6.88
N SER A 9 6.75 -6.17 -6.77
CA SER A 9 7.69 -7.14 -7.32
C SER A 9 7.18 -7.76 -8.64
N SER A 10 7.46 -7.09 -9.76
CA SER A 10 7.67 -7.71 -11.08
C SER A 10 8.12 -6.64 -12.08
N ASP A 11 9.39 -6.69 -12.51
CA ASP A 11 10.06 -6.01 -13.64
C ASP A 11 9.81 -4.51 -13.93
N THR A 12 9.10 -3.80 -13.06
CA THR A 12 9.04 -2.33 -12.99
C THR A 12 9.20 -1.92 -11.52
N THR A 13 10.44 -1.83 -11.06
CA THR A 13 10.79 -1.42 -9.70
C THR A 13 10.52 0.07 -9.52
N GLY A 14 9.34 0.40 -8.97
CA GLY A 14 9.00 1.75 -8.53
C GLY A 14 8.42 1.70 -7.12
N PHE A 15 9.04 2.42 -6.19
CA PHE A 15 8.46 2.65 -4.86
C PHE A 15 7.43 3.75 -4.95
N CYS A 16 6.25 3.50 -4.41
CA CYS A 16 5.18 4.49 -4.36
C CYS A 16 4.75 4.73 -2.93
N LEU A 17 4.73 6.00 -2.51
CA LEU A 17 4.18 6.39 -1.22
C LEU A 17 2.68 6.57 -1.34
N GLY A 18 1.95 6.02 -0.37
CA GLY A 18 0.52 6.14 -0.29
C GLY A 18 -0.01 6.19 1.13
N LYS A 19 -1.31 6.41 1.23
CA LYS A 19 -2.06 6.38 2.48
C LYS A 19 -3.14 5.32 2.36
N ILE A 20 -3.27 4.49 3.40
CA ILE A 20 -4.44 3.63 3.55
C ILE A 20 -5.64 4.54 3.87
N SER A 21 -6.59 4.60 2.95
CA SER A 21 -7.82 5.39 3.10
C SER A 21 -8.94 4.60 3.81
N ASP A 22 -8.91 3.28 3.69
CA ASP A 22 -9.88 2.37 4.28
C ASP A 22 -9.25 0.98 4.45
N ALA A 23 -9.62 0.25 5.51
CA ALA A 23 -9.07 -1.05 5.83
C ALA A 23 -10.14 -1.99 6.40
N SER A 24 -10.10 -3.24 5.97
CA SER A 24 -10.98 -4.31 6.44
C SER A 24 -10.18 -5.58 6.71
N MET A 25 -10.82 -6.61 7.25
CA MET A 25 -10.18 -7.92 7.41
C MET A 25 -9.77 -8.59 6.08
N GLY A 26 -10.40 -8.21 4.96
CA GLY A 26 -10.16 -8.84 3.66
C GLY A 26 -9.24 -8.04 2.73
N GLY A 27 -8.89 -6.81 3.08
CA GLY A 27 -8.14 -5.94 2.19
C GLY A 27 -8.09 -4.48 2.62
N VAL A 28 -7.39 -3.67 1.84
CA VAL A 28 -7.21 -2.23 2.04
C VAL A 28 -7.48 -1.45 0.77
N ARG A 29 -7.92 -0.21 0.94
CA ARG A 29 -7.90 0.80 -0.12
C ARG A 29 -6.73 1.74 0.13
N VAL A 30 -5.91 1.92 -0.90
CA VAL A 30 -4.72 2.76 -0.85
C VAL A 30 -4.87 3.89 -1.86
N GLN A 31 -4.60 5.11 -1.44
CA GLN A 31 -4.45 6.27 -2.30
C GLN A 31 -2.96 6.61 -2.41
N VAL A 32 -2.45 6.80 -3.62
CA VAL A 32 -1.04 7.07 -3.87
C VAL A 32 -0.79 8.50 -4.33
N ASN A 33 0.40 9.00 -4.03
CA ASN A 33 0.79 10.38 -4.32
C ASN A 33 1.37 10.56 -5.74
N SER A 34 1.78 9.48 -6.38
CA SER A 34 2.35 9.45 -7.73
C SER A 34 1.53 8.56 -8.65
N ASP A 35 1.63 8.80 -9.95
CA ASP A 35 0.99 7.94 -10.94
C ASP A 35 1.65 6.56 -10.89
N ILE A 36 0.84 5.52 -10.71
CA ILE A 36 1.27 4.12 -10.71
C ILE A 36 0.46 3.36 -11.74
N ASN A 37 1.14 2.63 -12.61
CA ASN A 37 0.48 1.84 -13.64
C ASN A 37 0.16 0.46 -13.09
N LEU A 38 -0.83 0.40 -12.19
CA LEU A 38 -1.35 -0.85 -11.65
C LEU A 38 -2.44 -1.39 -12.56
N THR A 39 -2.57 -2.72 -12.59
CA THR A 39 -3.64 -3.42 -13.30
C THR A 39 -4.31 -4.37 -12.32
N VAL A 40 -5.61 -4.61 -12.48
CA VAL A 40 -6.34 -5.63 -11.73
C VAL A 40 -5.68 -6.99 -11.97
N GLY A 41 -5.43 -7.74 -10.90
CA GLY A 41 -4.66 -8.99 -10.91
C GLY A 41 -3.18 -8.83 -10.56
N ASN A 42 -2.65 -7.60 -10.51
CA ASN A 42 -1.27 -7.38 -10.07
C ASN A 42 -1.12 -7.76 -8.60
N LYS A 43 -0.08 -8.54 -8.30
CA LYS A 43 0.30 -8.87 -6.92
C LYS A 43 1.33 -7.88 -6.42
N LEU A 44 1.09 -7.33 -5.23
CA LEU A 44 1.91 -6.30 -4.61
C LEU A 44 2.28 -6.68 -3.18
N VAL A 45 3.37 -6.12 -2.69
CA VAL A 45 3.73 -6.10 -1.27
C VAL A 45 3.55 -4.68 -0.75
N LEU A 46 2.81 -4.53 0.33
CA LEU A 46 2.67 -3.30 1.08
C LEU A 46 3.63 -3.35 2.27
N LEU A 47 4.51 -2.37 2.37
CA LEU A 47 5.37 -2.12 3.52
C LEU A 47 4.69 -1.07 4.42
N VAL A 48 3.95 -1.51 5.43
CA VAL A 48 3.16 -0.61 6.28
C VAL A 48 3.99 -0.13 7.47
N THR A 49 4.15 1.18 7.59
CA THR A 49 4.75 1.83 8.77
C THR A 49 3.66 2.53 9.57
N ALA A 50 3.52 2.22 10.86
CA ALA A 50 2.67 3.02 11.73
C ALA A 50 3.36 4.37 11.96
N LYS A 51 2.57 5.44 12.04
CA LYS A 51 3.09 6.74 12.46
C LYS A 51 2.70 6.92 13.92
N GLU A 52 3.58 6.56 14.85
CA GLU A 52 3.42 6.96 16.25
C GLU A 52 3.65 8.48 16.38
N ASP A 53 2.73 9.17 17.03
CA ASP A 53 2.89 10.57 17.40
C ASP A 53 3.87 10.66 18.58
N ASN A 54 5.13 10.98 18.26
CA ASN A 54 6.17 11.57 19.10
C ASN A 54 6.67 10.85 20.38
N HIS A 55 8.00 10.73 20.45
CA HIS A 55 8.87 10.40 21.60
C HIS A 55 9.21 8.94 21.91
N THR A 56 9.58 8.14 20.90
CA THR A 56 10.64 7.13 21.07
C THR A 56 11.14 6.71 19.70
N THR A 57 12.46 6.65 19.50
CA THR A 57 13.09 6.02 18.33
C THR A 57 12.82 4.51 18.36
N SER A 58 11.60 4.13 18.00
CA SER A 58 11.26 2.75 17.68
C SER A 58 11.59 2.56 16.21
N HIS A 59 12.63 1.78 15.93
CA HIS A 59 12.87 1.21 14.60
C HIS A 59 11.73 0.24 14.29
N GLU A 60 10.55 0.77 13.98
CA GLU A 60 9.43 -0.06 13.57
C GLU A 60 9.76 -0.61 12.18
N PHE A 61 10.09 -1.90 12.16
CA PHE A 61 10.17 -2.66 10.91
C PHE A 61 8.81 -2.58 10.22
N PRO A 62 8.75 -2.18 8.93
CA PRO A 62 7.49 -2.12 8.23
C PRO A 62 6.86 -3.51 8.21
N GLY A 63 5.59 -3.61 8.62
CA GLY A 63 4.83 -4.83 8.47
C GLY A 63 4.57 -5.09 6.99
N GLU A 64 4.95 -6.27 6.49
CA GLU A 64 4.69 -6.64 5.10
C GLU A 64 3.28 -7.22 4.94
N ILE A 65 2.52 -6.69 3.98
CA ILE A 65 1.20 -7.23 3.60
C ILE A 65 1.25 -7.58 2.11
N LYS A 66 1.02 -8.85 1.78
CA LYS A 66 0.91 -9.30 0.39
C LYS A 66 -0.54 -9.20 -0.06
N GLY A 67 -0.77 -8.70 -1.27
CA GLY A 67 -2.12 -8.53 -1.79
C GLY A 67 -2.20 -8.57 -3.31
N GLU A 68 -3.43 -8.71 -3.81
CA GLU A 68 -3.76 -8.64 -5.23
C GLU A 68 -4.68 -7.45 -5.50
N VAL A 69 -4.36 -6.67 -6.53
CA VAL A 69 -5.18 -5.52 -6.94
C VAL A 69 -6.50 -6.04 -7.50
N VAL A 70 -7.61 -5.71 -6.83
CA VAL A 70 -8.95 -6.14 -7.24
C VAL A 70 -9.80 -5.00 -7.78
N TRP A 71 -9.34 -3.76 -7.62
CA TRP A 71 -10.04 -2.56 -8.05
C TRP A 71 -9.07 -1.39 -8.21
N GLN A 72 -9.36 -0.48 -9.14
CA GLN A 72 -8.59 0.74 -9.36
C GLN A 72 -9.48 1.93 -9.75
N ASN A 73 -9.06 3.12 -9.34
CA ASN A 73 -9.61 4.40 -9.76
C ASN A 73 -8.46 5.36 -10.13
N PRO A 74 -8.14 5.49 -11.43
CA PRO A 74 -7.08 6.37 -11.91
C PRO A 74 -7.32 7.85 -11.56
N HIS A 75 -8.58 8.32 -11.56
CA HIS A 75 -8.90 9.72 -11.27
C HIS A 75 -8.55 10.13 -9.84
N GLN A 76 -8.67 9.20 -8.89
CA GLN A 76 -8.35 9.44 -7.49
C GLN A 76 -6.96 8.94 -7.09
N ARG A 77 -6.24 8.33 -8.03
CA ARG A 77 -4.98 7.61 -7.77
C ARG A 77 -5.14 6.61 -6.64
N SER A 78 -6.23 5.84 -6.68
CA SER A 78 -6.58 4.90 -5.64
C SER A 78 -6.73 3.49 -6.18
N PHE A 79 -6.40 2.50 -5.37
CA PHE A 79 -6.63 1.10 -5.72
C PHE A 79 -6.97 0.29 -4.47
N GLY A 80 -7.62 -0.85 -4.70
CA GLY A 80 -8.03 -1.80 -3.68
C GLY A 80 -7.18 -3.05 -3.77
N LEU A 81 -6.60 -3.46 -2.63
CA LEU A 81 -5.86 -4.69 -2.48
C LEU A 81 -6.68 -5.68 -1.65
N LYS A 82 -6.86 -6.89 -2.17
CA LYS A 82 -7.32 -8.04 -1.39
C LYS A 82 -6.09 -8.72 -0.78
N PHE A 83 -6.14 -9.04 0.52
CA PHE A 83 -5.02 -9.75 1.17
C PHE A 83 -4.86 -11.17 0.62
N LEU A 84 -3.61 -11.57 0.39
CA LEU A 84 -3.22 -12.93 0.06
C LEU A 84 -2.65 -13.57 1.33
N LEU A 85 -3.38 -14.53 1.91
CA LEU A 85 -2.96 -15.32 3.07
C LEU A 85 -1.92 -16.38 2.69
#